data_AF-A0ABD7AEV0-F1
#
_entry.id   AF-A0ABD7AEV0-F1
#
_cell.length_a   1.000
_cell.length_b   1.000
_cell.length_c   1.000
_cell.angle_alpha   90.00
_cell.angle_beta   90.00
_cell.angle_gamma   90.00
#
_symmetry.space_group_name_H-M   'P 1'
#
loop_
_entity.id
_entity.type
_entity.pdbx_description
1 polymer ?
#
loop_
_entity_poly.entity_id
_entity_poly.type
_entity_poly.pdbx_seq_one_letter_code
_entity_poly.pdbx_strand_id
1 'polypeptide(L)'
;MFSKEKVSDILFANGFEIKNQSNIGDSYTFDLGNEWQVSVFCPFVGNVFEGNVDKLNYEAISASLFDCIGTKFKFKNVASLEANIKRVLRILKENSDDDEILKCEKCGIRYVQPKEPTFGKKWKPFLSCSGMIIKGTGKNKGILCDGTSKKLPAVVLL
;
A
#
# COMPACT_ATOMS: atom_id res chain seq x y z
N MET A 1 -11.75 1.92 -14.53
CA MET A 1 -11.97 0.46 -14.47
C MET A 1 -10.86 -0.20 -15.24
N PHE A 2 -10.36 -1.32 -14.74
CA PHE A 2 -9.23 -2.04 -15.33
C PHE A 2 -9.64 -3.48 -15.57
N SER A 3 -9.44 -3.98 -16.80
CA SER A 3 -9.74 -5.38 -17.12
C SER A 3 -8.89 -6.30 -16.24
N LYS A 4 -9.55 -7.24 -15.54
CA LYS A 4 -8.87 -8.22 -14.68
C LYS A 4 -7.84 -9.03 -15.46
N GLU A 5 -8.23 -9.56 -16.61
CA GLU A 5 -7.38 -10.40 -17.47
C GLU A 5 -6.08 -9.67 -17.81
N LYS A 6 -6.17 -8.47 -18.38
CA LYS A 6 -4.99 -7.67 -18.75
C LYS A 6 -4.06 -7.36 -17.56
N VAL A 7 -4.64 -7.02 -16.41
CA VAL A 7 -3.85 -6.74 -15.20
C VAL A 7 -3.17 -8.00 -14.70
N SER A 8 -3.88 -9.13 -14.68
CA SER A 8 -3.35 -10.42 -14.23
C SER A 8 -2.19 -10.87 -15.12
N ASP A 9 -2.36 -10.79 -16.45
CA ASP A 9 -1.31 -11.16 -17.42
C ASP A 9 -0.03 -10.37 -17.20
N ILE A 10 -0.14 -9.05 -16.98
CA ILE A 10 1.03 -8.19 -16.70
C ILE A 10 1.70 -8.60 -15.39
N LEU A 11 0.92 -8.85 -14.33
CA LEU A 11 1.47 -9.24 -13.04
C LEU A 11 2.17 -10.60 -13.11
N PHE A 12 1.54 -11.60 -13.71
CA PHE A 12 2.14 -12.93 -13.91
C PHE A 12 3.40 -12.86 -14.77
N ALA A 13 3.40 -12.07 -15.86
CA ALA A 13 4.59 -11.86 -16.68
C ALA A 13 5.74 -11.18 -15.94
N ASN A 14 5.47 -10.50 -14.83
CA ASN A 14 6.48 -9.91 -13.94
C ASN A 14 6.76 -10.76 -12.70
N GLY A 15 6.34 -12.02 -12.68
CA GLY A 15 6.66 -13.00 -11.62
C GLY A 15 5.81 -12.87 -10.36
N PHE A 16 4.69 -12.17 -10.41
CA PHE A 16 3.73 -12.19 -9.30
C PHE A 16 2.97 -13.51 -9.27
N GLU A 17 2.55 -13.92 -8.07
CA GLU A 17 1.66 -15.05 -7.83
C GLU A 17 0.36 -14.57 -7.20
N ILE A 18 -0.73 -15.32 -7.38
CA ILE A 18 -1.99 -14.99 -6.74
C ILE A 18 -2.01 -15.53 -5.30
N LYS A 19 -2.15 -14.65 -4.32
CA LYS A 19 -2.17 -15.02 -2.89
C LYS A 19 -3.58 -15.24 -2.38
N ASN A 20 -4.51 -14.38 -2.76
CA ASN A 20 -5.90 -14.48 -2.30
C ASN A 20 -6.86 -13.99 -3.38
N GLN A 21 -7.96 -14.71 -3.54
CA GLN A 21 -9.11 -14.34 -4.34
C GLN A 21 -10.30 -14.21 -3.41
N SER A 22 -10.68 -12.98 -3.12
CA SER A 22 -11.79 -12.68 -2.21
C SER A 22 -12.95 -12.05 -2.97
N ASN A 23 -14.13 -11.95 -2.35
CA ASN A 23 -15.24 -11.23 -2.98
C ASN A 23 -15.00 -9.72 -3.10
N ILE A 24 -13.99 -9.16 -2.42
CA ILE A 24 -13.67 -7.72 -2.46
C ILE A 24 -12.61 -7.38 -3.53
N GLY A 25 -11.87 -8.37 -4.02
CA GLY A 25 -10.76 -8.17 -4.93
C GLY A 25 -9.73 -9.29 -4.88
N ASP A 26 -8.76 -9.19 -5.77
CA ASP A 26 -7.62 -10.10 -5.86
C ASP A 26 -6.36 -9.47 -5.25
N SER A 27 -5.55 -10.30 -4.61
CA SER A 27 -4.23 -9.93 -4.11
C SER A 27 -3.16 -10.80 -4.75
N TYR A 28 -2.16 -10.14 -5.31
CA TYR A 28 -0.98 -10.74 -5.92
C TYR A 28 0.24 -10.43 -5.08
N THR A 29 1.19 -11.35 -5.02
CA THR A 29 2.44 -11.19 -4.29
C THR A 29 3.66 -11.45 -5.13
N PHE A 30 4.74 -10.72 -4.83
CA PHE A 30 6.06 -10.90 -5.43
C PHE A 30 7.10 -10.94 -4.32
N ASP A 31 7.93 -11.99 -4.30
CA ASP A 31 9.03 -12.12 -3.34
C ASP A 31 10.23 -11.27 -3.77
N LEU A 32 10.72 -10.42 -2.87
CA LEU A 32 11.84 -9.51 -3.14
C LEU A 32 13.22 -10.16 -2.92
N GLY A 33 13.28 -11.38 -2.36
CA GLY A 33 14.52 -12.10 -2.07
C GLY A 33 15.25 -11.62 -0.81
N ASN A 34 14.62 -10.78 0.01
CA ASN A 34 15.16 -10.24 1.26
C ASN A 34 14.15 -10.36 2.41
N GLU A 35 13.38 -11.45 2.44
CA GLU A 35 12.31 -11.73 3.42
C GLU A 35 11.09 -10.80 3.31
N TRP A 36 11.16 -9.77 2.46
CA TRP A 36 10.04 -8.89 2.13
C TRP A 36 9.27 -9.38 0.91
N GLN A 37 8.00 -9.01 0.88
CA GLN A 37 7.12 -9.25 -0.25
C GLN A 37 6.44 -7.95 -0.66
N VAL A 38 6.24 -7.79 -1.97
CA VAL A 38 5.33 -6.78 -2.52
C VAL A 38 3.95 -7.38 -2.63
N SER A 39 2.93 -6.63 -2.22
CA SER A 39 1.53 -6.96 -2.45
C SER A 39 0.93 -5.98 -3.46
N VAL A 40 0.30 -6.52 -4.50
CA VAL A 40 -0.58 -5.77 -5.40
C VAL A 40 -2.01 -6.13 -5.05
N PHE A 41 -2.79 -5.14 -4.64
CA PHE A 41 -4.22 -5.31 -4.35
C PHE A 41 -5.06 -4.64 -5.44
N CYS A 42 -6.01 -5.42 -5.94
CA CYS A 42 -6.91 -5.07 -7.04
C CYS A 42 -8.36 -5.27 -6.58
N PRO A 43 -9.01 -4.25 -5.98
CA PRO A 43 -10.42 -4.34 -5.61
C PRO A 43 -11.31 -4.48 -6.85
N PHE A 44 -12.34 -5.31 -6.76
CA PHE A 44 -13.37 -5.41 -7.80
C PHE A 44 -14.25 -4.16 -7.83
N VAL A 45 -14.82 -3.85 -8.99
CA VAL A 45 -15.82 -2.78 -9.11
C VAL A 45 -17.13 -3.22 -8.42
N GLY A 46 -17.72 -2.33 -7.61
CA GLY A 46 -19.03 -2.53 -6.99
C GLY A 46 -18.99 -2.60 -5.46
N ASN A 47 -20.14 -2.91 -4.85
CA ASN A 47 -20.29 -2.98 -3.40
C ASN A 47 -20.54 -4.44 -2.96
N VAL A 48 -19.59 -5.00 -2.22
CA VAL A 48 -19.66 -6.37 -1.72
C VAL A 48 -20.84 -6.57 -0.76
N PHE A 49 -21.23 -5.54 -0.01
CA PHE A 49 -22.37 -5.61 0.92
C PHE A 49 -23.72 -5.56 0.21
N GLU A 50 -23.77 -5.04 -1.03
CA GLU A 50 -24.97 -5.02 -1.87
C GLU A 50 -25.02 -6.19 -2.87
N GLY A 51 -23.98 -7.04 -2.91
CA GLY A 51 -23.90 -8.19 -3.81
C GLY A 51 -23.73 -7.84 -5.30
N ASN A 52 -23.44 -6.58 -5.63
CA ASN A 52 -23.35 -6.05 -7.00
C ASN A 52 -21.88 -5.89 -7.47
N VAL A 53 -21.09 -6.96 -7.34
CA VAL A 53 -19.65 -6.94 -7.65
C VAL A 53 -19.36 -7.44 -9.05
N ASP A 54 -18.69 -6.62 -9.86
CA ASP A 54 -18.13 -7.00 -11.15
C ASP A 54 -16.75 -7.64 -10.97
N LYS A 55 -16.71 -8.97 -11.09
CA LYS A 55 -15.48 -9.77 -10.94
C LYS A 55 -14.57 -9.77 -12.18
N LEU A 56 -14.99 -9.13 -13.27
CA LEU A 56 -14.21 -9.01 -14.51
C LEU A 56 -13.39 -7.73 -14.56
N ASN A 57 -13.73 -6.74 -13.72
CA ASN A 57 -13.05 -5.45 -13.70
C ASN A 57 -12.60 -5.06 -12.30
N TYR A 58 -11.38 -4.51 -12.22
CA TYR A 58 -10.86 -3.88 -11.03
C TYR A 58 -11.18 -2.38 -11.01
N GLU A 59 -11.51 -1.88 -9.83
CA GLU A 59 -11.72 -0.45 -9.56
C GLU A 59 -10.39 0.29 -9.44
N ALA A 60 -9.40 -0.34 -8.81
CA ALA A 60 -8.08 0.21 -8.52
C ALA A 60 -6.98 -0.83 -8.74
N ILE A 61 -5.75 -0.35 -8.93
CA ILE A 61 -4.54 -1.19 -8.89
C ILE A 61 -3.55 -0.45 -8.00
N SER A 62 -3.12 -1.11 -6.91
CA SER A 62 -2.13 -0.52 -6.01
C SER A 62 -1.09 -1.53 -5.55
N ALA A 63 0.16 -1.11 -5.48
CA ALA A 63 1.30 -1.90 -5.03
C ALA A 63 1.93 -1.27 -3.77
N SER A 64 2.33 -2.10 -2.83
CA SER A 64 3.10 -1.70 -1.63
C SER A 64 3.87 -2.90 -1.11
N LEU A 65 4.74 -2.71 -0.10
CA LEU A 65 5.17 -3.85 0.69
C LEU A 65 3.96 -4.52 1.36
N PHE A 66 4.11 -5.80 1.71
CA PHE A 66 3.10 -6.57 2.43
C PHE A 66 2.61 -5.81 3.69
N ASP A 67 1.34 -6.02 4.07
CA ASP A 67 0.65 -5.24 5.10
C ASP A 67 0.61 -3.71 4.86
N CYS A 68 0.71 -3.27 3.60
CA CYS A 68 0.71 -1.85 3.24
C CYS A 68 1.80 -1.04 3.94
N ILE A 69 2.96 -1.64 4.20
CA ILE A 69 4.08 -0.96 4.84
C ILE A 69 4.74 0.01 3.86
N GLY A 70 5.09 1.20 4.36
CA GLY A 70 5.77 2.24 3.60
C GLY A 70 4.91 2.87 2.50
N THR A 71 5.53 3.13 1.35
CA THR A 71 4.87 3.80 0.21
C THR A 71 3.86 2.89 -0.49
N LYS A 72 2.67 3.44 -0.78
CA LYS A 72 1.71 2.83 -1.71
C LYS A 72 1.79 3.50 -3.08
N PHE A 73 2.01 2.70 -4.11
CA PHE A 73 1.94 3.12 -5.50
C PHE A 73 0.54 2.82 -6.05
N LYS A 74 -0.07 3.78 -6.74
CA LYS A 74 -1.36 3.57 -7.43
C LYS A 74 -1.19 3.83 -8.92
N PHE A 75 -1.67 2.91 -9.73
CA PHE A 75 -1.59 3.02 -11.18
C PHE A 75 -2.90 3.59 -11.72
N LYS A 76 -2.80 4.64 -12.54
CA LYS A 76 -3.97 5.33 -13.13
C LYS A 76 -4.65 4.49 -14.21
N ASN A 77 -3.90 3.61 -14.88
CA ASN A 77 -4.38 2.73 -15.93
C ASN A 77 -3.45 1.53 -16.16
N VAL A 78 -3.92 0.58 -16.97
CA VAL A 78 -3.17 -0.65 -17.30
C VAL A 78 -1.83 -0.34 -17.97
N ALA A 79 -1.78 0.66 -18.87
CA ALA A 79 -0.52 1.07 -19.50
C ALA A 79 0.49 1.64 -18.49
N SER A 80 0.02 2.36 -17.47
CA SER A 80 0.85 2.84 -16.38
C SER A 80 1.40 1.68 -15.53
N LEU A 81 0.60 0.64 -15.27
CA LEU A 81 1.08 -0.57 -14.62
C LEU A 81 2.21 -1.20 -15.43
N GLU A 82 1.96 -1.47 -16.71
CA GLU A 82 2.93 -2.10 -17.62
C GLU A 82 4.24 -1.33 -17.69
N ALA A 83 4.17 0.00 -17.83
CA ALA A 83 5.34 0.87 -17.95
C ALA A 83 6.15 1.00 -16.64
N ASN A 84 5.53 0.84 -15.47
CA ASN A 84 6.15 1.22 -14.20
C ASN A 84 6.37 0.07 -13.20
N ILE A 85 5.75 -1.10 -13.37
CA ILE A 85 5.78 -2.15 -12.33
C ILE A 85 7.21 -2.57 -11.95
N LYS A 86 8.12 -2.74 -12.92
CA LYS A 86 9.53 -3.07 -12.66
C LYS A 86 10.26 -1.99 -11.86
N ARG A 87 9.98 -0.71 -12.17
CA ARG A 87 10.53 0.42 -11.41
C ARG A 87 9.98 0.45 -9.99
N VAL A 88 8.69 0.18 -9.81
CA VAL A 88 8.04 0.11 -8.49
C VAL A 88 8.65 -1.02 -7.65
N LEU A 89 8.85 -2.21 -8.22
CA LEU A 89 9.51 -3.33 -7.55
C LEU A 89 10.92 -2.95 -7.08
N ARG A 90 11.71 -2.28 -7.91
CA ARG A 90 13.05 -1.80 -7.54
C ARG A 90 12.99 -0.82 -6.38
N ILE A 91 12.09 0.17 -6.41
CA ILE A 91 11.96 1.15 -5.33
C ILE A 91 11.53 0.48 -4.02
N LEU A 92 10.57 -0.46 -4.09
CA LEU A 92 10.12 -1.19 -2.91
C LEU A 92 11.23 -2.08 -2.34
N LYS A 93 12.06 -2.69 -3.21
CA LYS A 93 13.26 -3.41 -2.80
C LYS A 93 14.25 -2.51 -2.07
N GLU A 94 14.63 -1.40 -2.69
CA GLU A 94 15.54 -0.39 -2.10
C GLU A 94 15.03 0.08 -0.73
N ASN A 95 13.72 0.33 -0.61
CA ASN A 95 13.13 0.72 0.66
C ASN A 95 13.18 -0.40 1.71
N SER A 96 13.00 -1.66 1.31
CA SER A 96 13.01 -2.81 2.21
C SER A 96 14.41 -3.27 2.62
N ASP A 97 15.44 -2.88 1.87
CA ASP A 97 16.84 -3.12 2.24
C ASP A 97 17.31 -2.20 3.38
N ASP A 98 16.58 -1.10 3.62
CA ASP A 98 16.76 -0.24 4.78
C ASP A 98 15.51 -0.29 5.66
N ASP A 99 15.47 -1.27 6.57
CA ASP A 99 14.34 -1.47 7.48
C ASP A 99 14.02 -0.22 8.33
N GLU A 100 15.03 0.61 8.62
CA GLU A 100 14.88 1.80 9.44
C GLU A 100 14.10 2.90 8.73
N ILE A 101 14.10 2.97 7.39
CA ILE A 101 13.27 3.95 6.67
C ILE A 101 11.78 3.59 6.69
N LEU A 102 11.46 2.32 6.93
CA LEU A 102 10.08 1.82 7.06
C LEU A 102 9.51 2.02 8.47
N LYS A 103 10.36 2.31 9.46
CA LYS A 103 9.96 2.55 10.85
C LYS A 103 9.67 4.02 11.13
N CYS A 104 8.79 4.25 12.09
CA CYS A 104 8.50 5.60 12.58
C CYS A 104 9.69 6.16 13.39
N GLU A 105 10.17 7.33 12.98
CA GLU A 105 11.30 8.05 13.58
C GLU A 105 11.16 8.31 15.08
N LYS A 106 9.92 8.47 15.56
CA LYS A 106 9.65 8.88 16.94
C LYS A 106 9.63 7.71 17.90
N CYS A 107 9.07 6.58 17.46
CA CYS A 107 9.00 5.39 18.31
C CYS A 107 10.11 4.37 18.02
N GLY A 108 10.77 4.44 16.86
CA GLY A 108 11.88 3.58 16.45
C GLY A 108 11.54 2.10 16.25
N ILE A 109 10.29 1.68 16.49
CA ILE A 109 9.94 0.26 16.56
C ILE A 109 8.86 -0.11 15.54
N ARG A 110 7.85 0.73 15.35
CA ARG A 110 6.68 0.39 14.54
C ARG A 110 6.85 0.80 13.09
N TYR A 111 6.49 -0.09 12.18
CA TYR A 111 6.34 0.23 10.77
C TYR A 111 5.26 1.27 10.52
N VAL A 112 5.45 2.05 9.47
CA VAL A 112 4.47 3.05 9.02
C VAL A 112 3.68 2.57 7.82
N GLN A 113 2.41 2.94 7.79
CA GLN A 113 1.46 2.62 6.72
C GLN A 113 0.84 3.90 6.17
N PRO A 114 0.47 3.96 4.89
CA PRO A 114 -0.14 5.13 4.31
C PRO A 114 -1.57 5.32 4.84
N LYS A 115 -1.86 6.54 5.28
CA LYS A 115 -3.20 7.03 5.56
C LYS A 115 -3.61 7.93 4.41
N GLU A 116 -4.82 7.71 3.92
CA GLU A 116 -5.40 8.44 2.79
C GLU A 116 -6.71 9.11 3.20
N PRO A 117 -7.02 10.29 2.63
CA PRO A 117 -8.27 10.98 2.92
C PRO A 117 -9.45 10.08 2.57
N THR A 118 -10.36 9.92 3.53
CA THR A 118 -11.69 9.36 3.26
C THR A 118 -12.44 10.32 2.33
N PHE A 119 -13.38 9.78 1.57
CA PHE A 119 -14.19 10.56 0.62
C PHE A 119 -14.70 11.88 1.24
N GLY A 120 -14.52 12.99 0.52
CA GLY A 120 -14.91 14.33 0.96
C GLY A 120 -13.92 15.07 1.88
N LYS A 121 -12.88 14.42 2.39
CA LYS A 121 -11.85 15.09 3.23
C LYS A 121 -10.71 15.66 2.40
N LYS A 122 -10.22 16.85 2.78
CA LYS A 122 -9.14 17.56 2.09
C LYS A 122 -7.87 17.55 2.93
N TRP A 123 -7.19 16.41 3.01
CA TRP A 123 -5.85 16.33 3.61
C TRP A 123 -4.92 15.45 2.76
N LYS A 124 -3.62 15.74 2.82
CA LYS A 124 -2.60 15.05 2.02
C LYS A 124 -2.26 13.70 2.64
N PRO A 125 -2.17 12.61 1.86
CA PRO A 125 -1.73 11.32 2.38
C PRO A 125 -0.43 11.41 3.17
N PHE A 126 -0.32 10.66 4.25
CA PHE A 126 0.85 10.63 5.14
C PHE A 126 1.10 9.22 5.67
N LEU A 127 2.33 8.94 6.12
CA LEU A 127 2.69 7.66 6.70
C LEU A 127 2.46 7.68 8.21
N SER A 128 1.90 6.60 8.76
CA SER A 128 1.56 6.50 10.18
C SER A 128 1.82 5.13 10.79
N CYS A 129 2.36 5.10 12.02
CA CYS A 129 2.60 3.87 12.79
C CYS A 129 1.44 3.49 13.73
N SER A 130 0.21 3.60 13.22
CA SER A 130 -1.03 3.28 13.94
C SER A 130 -1.44 4.27 15.05
N GLY A 131 -0.95 5.51 14.99
CA GLY A 131 -1.48 6.64 15.76
C GLY A 131 -0.58 7.18 16.87
N MET A 132 -1.08 8.24 17.50
CA MET A 132 -0.34 9.02 18.50
C MET A 132 -0.17 8.26 19.81
N ILE A 133 1.06 8.22 20.33
CA ILE A 133 1.38 7.68 21.65
C ILE A 133 1.54 8.85 22.62
N ILE A 134 0.67 8.87 23.64
CA ILE A 134 0.75 9.82 24.75
C ILE A 134 1.39 9.11 25.94
N LYS A 135 2.33 9.77 26.63
CA LYS A 135 2.96 9.28 27.86
C LYS A 135 2.73 10.28 29.00
N GLY A 136 2.63 9.76 30.22
CA GLY A 136 2.42 10.55 31.44
C GLY A 136 0.96 10.86 31.73
N THR A 137 0.71 11.42 32.92
CA THR A 137 -0.61 11.81 33.42
C THR A 137 -0.56 13.22 34.03
N GLY A 138 -1.72 13.87 34.15
CA GLY A 138 -1.82 15.23 34.72
C GLY A 138 -1.01 16.28 33.95
N LYS A 139 -0.27 17.13 34.68
CA LYS A 139 0.60 18.17 34.10
C LYS A 139 1.79 17.62 33.29
N ASN A 140 2.09 16.33 33.42
CA ASN A 140 3.22 15.65 32.76
C ASN A 140 2.77 14.84 31.53
N LYS A 141 1.53 15.03 31.06
CA LYS A 141 1.02 14.37 29.85
C LYS A 141 1.67 15.02 28.61
N GLY A 142 2.36 14.22 27.80
CA GLY A 142 3.03 14.68 26.57
C GLY A 142 2.89 13.69 25.40
N ILE A 143 3.08 14.20 24.19
CA ILE A 143 3.08 13.39 22.95
C ILE A 143 4.49 12.82 22.77
N LEU A 144 4.63 11.50 22.92
CA LEU A 144 5.89 10.79 22.69
C LEU A 144 6.10 10.50 21.20
N CYS A 145 5.01 10.16 20.51
CA CYS A 145 5.00 9.89 19.08
C CYS A 145 3.71 10.48 18.53
N ASP A 146 3.78 11.38 17.55
CA ASP A 146 2.57 11.86 16.85
C ASP A 146 2.05 10.84 15.84
N GLY A 147 2.75 9.71 15.71
CA GLY A 147 2.37 8.62 14.87
C GLY A 147 2.58 8.87 13.40
N THR A 148 3.44 9.81 12.98
CA THR A 148 3.70 10.13 11.56
C THR A 148 5.16 9.94 11.15
N SER A 149 5.41 9.71 9.85
CA SER A 149 6.75 9.69 9.24
C SER A 149 6.77 10.44 7.91
N LYS A 150 7.91 11.05 7.58
CA LYS A 150 8.15 11.80 6.34
C LYS A 150 9.32 11.25 5.51
N LYS A 151 9.96 10.15 5.93
CA LYS A 151 11.11 9.56 5.23
C LYS A 151 10.78 9.13 3.80
N LEU A 152 9.55 8.69 3.59
CA LEU A 152 9.05 8.19 2.32
C LEU A 152 7.75 8.89 1.94
N PRO A 153 7.43 9.02 0.64
CA PRO A 153 6.11 9.44 0.21
C PRO A 153 5.07 8.41 0.64
N ALA A 154 3.93 8.86 1.17
CA ALA A 154 2.86 7.93 1.58
C ALA A 154 2.18 7.27 0.37
N VAL A 155 1.86 8.08 -0.64
CA VAL A 155 1.19 7.63 -1.85
C VAL A 155 1.86 8.24 -3.08
N VAL A 156 2.13 7.43 -4.09
CA VAL A 156 2.65 7.85 -5.39
C VAL A 156 1.63 7.46 -6.46
N LEU A 157 1.16 8.43 -7.25
CA LEU A 157 0.25 8.20 -8.37
C LEU A 157 1.03 8.10 -9.68
N LEU A 158 0.90 6.98 -10.37
CA LEU A 158 1.59 6.69 -11.64
C LEU A 158 0.57 6.73 -12.78
#